data_AF-A0A967L8Z4-F1
#
_entry.id   AF-A0A967L8Z4-F1
#
_cell.length_a   1.000
_cell.length_b   1.000
_cell.length_c   1.000
_cell.angle_alpha   90.00
_cell.angle_beta   90.00
_cell.angle_gamma   90.00
#
_symmetry.space_group_name_H-M   'P 1'
#
loop_
_entity.id
_entity.type
_entity.pdbx_description
1 polymer ?
#
loop_
_entity_poly.entity_id
_entity_poly.type
_entity_poly.pdbx_seq_one_letter_code
_entity_poly.pdbx_strand_id
1 'polypeptide(L)' 'MPMVTDEQLAEIAEKFKALSEPSRLAVLRRLMEGEAAVGEIAAAVGQTQPNVSR' A
#
# COMPACT_ATOMS: atom_id res chain seq x y z
N MET A 1 7.91 -21.91 -17.83
CA MET A 1 7.52 -21.04 -16.69
C MET A 1 6.56 -21.84 -15.84
N PRO A 2 6.72 -21.90 -14.51
CA PRO A 2 5.71 -22.53 -13.66
C PRO A 2 4.37 -21.84 -13.91
N MET A 3 3.29 -22.63 -14.06
CA MET A 3 1.94 -22.09 -14.22
C MET A 3 1.51 -21.49 -12.88
N VAL A 4 0.99 -20.26 -12.91
CA VAL A 4 0.40 -19.64 -11.73
C VAL A 4 -0.92 -20.35 -11.45
N THR A 5 -1.12 -20.85 -10.24
CA THR A 5 -2.38 -21.50 -9.83
C THR A 5 -3.49 -20.47 -9.63
N ASP A 6 -4.75 -20.90 -9.67
CA ASP A 6 -5.89 -20.02 -9.39
C ASP A 6 -5.82 -19.39 -8.00
N GLU A 7 -5.29 -20.14 -7.02
CA GLU A 7 -5.03 -19.64 -5.66
C GLU A 7 -3.99 -18.50 -5.65
N GLN A 8 -2.88 -18.67 -6.39
CA GLN A 8 -1.88 -17.63 -6.54
C GLN A 8 -2.42 -16.40 -7.28
N LEU A 9 -3.29 -16.59 -8.27
CA LEU A 9 -3.99 -15.48 -8.94
C LEU A 9 -4.88 -14.69 -7.97
N ALA A 10 -5.60 -15.39 -7.08
CA ALA A 10 -6.42 -14.74 -6.06
C ALA A 10 -5.57 -13.90 -5.08
N GLU A 11 -4.42 -14.43 -4.62
CA GLU A 11 -3.50 -13.67 -3.77
C GLU A 11 -2.94 -12.43 -4.46
N ILE A 12 -2.58 -12.54 -5.74
CA ILE A 12 -2.09 -11.43 -6.55
C ILE A 12 -3.18 -10.36 -6.72
N ALA A 13 -4.41 -10.78 -6.98
CA ALA A 13 -5.55 -9.87 -7.12
C ALA A 13 -5.81 -9.08 -5.82
N GLU A 14 -5.75 -9.72 -4.66
CA GLU A 14 -5.91 -9.03 -3.37
C GLU A 14 -4.78 -8.02 -3.10
N LYS A 15 -3.53 -8.33 -3.49
CA LYS A 15 -2.42 -7.36 -3.41
C LYS A 15 -2.66 -6.16 -4.33
N PHE A 16 -3.10 -6.38 -5.57
CA PHE A 16 -3.41 -5.28 -6.48
C PHE A 16 -4.58 -4.42 -6.00
N LYS A 17 -5.60 -5.04 -5.43
CA LYS A 17 -6.72 -4.34 -4.81
C LYS A 17 -6.29 -3.49 -3.62
N ALA A 18 -5.37 -3.98 -2.79
CA ALA A 18 -4.80 -3.18 -1.70
C ALA A 18 -3.96 -1.99 -2.21
N LEU A 19 -3.38 -2.09 -3.41
CA LEU A 19 -2.53 -1.09 -4.04
C LEU A 19 -3.25 -0.21 -5.08
N SER A 20 -4.54 -0.43 -5.35
CA SER A 20 -5.27 0.31 -6.40
C SER A 20 -5.61 1.75 -6.02
N GLU A 21 -5.50 2.09 -4.73
CA GLU A 21 -5.82 3.42 -4.22
C GLU A 21 -4.61 4.36 -4.26
N PRO A 22 -4.71 5.59 -4.82
CA PRO A 22 -3.60 6.53 -4.88
C PRO A 22 -2.97 6.86 -3.51
N SER A 23 -3.78 6.88 -2.44
CA SER A 23 -3.31 7.09 -1.07
C SER A 23 -2.40 5.97 -0.59
N ARG A 24 -2.75 4.71 -0.87
CA ARG A 24 -1.94 3.51 -0.55
C ARG A 24 -0.60 3.54 -1.26
N LEU A 25 -0.58 3.93 -2.53
CA LEU A 25 0.66 4.09 -3.30
C LEU A 25 1.53 5.23 -2.73
N ALA A 26 0.93 6.32 -2.26
CA ALA A 26 1.66 7.42 -1.66
C ALA A 26 2.30 7.03 -0.30
N VAL A 27 1.59 6.23 0.50
CA VAL A 27 2.14 5.61 1.72
C VAL A 27 3.30 4.67 1.39
N LEU A 28 3.12 3.78 0.41
CA LEU A 28 4.15 2.84 -0.02
C LEU A 28 5.41 3.58 -0.49
N ARG A 29 5.26 4.62 -1.31
CA ARG A 29 6.37 5.47 -1.77
C ARG A 29 7.15 6.06 -0.59
N ARG A 30 6.46 6.58 0.43
CA ARG A 30 7.12 7.13 1.62
C ARG A 30 7.89 6.06 2.40
N LEU A 31 7.34 4.86 2.54
CA LEU A 31 8.00 3.75 3.24
C LEU A 31 9.21 3.18 2.48
N MET A 32 9.26 3.34 1.15
CA MET A 32 10.43 2.98 0.35
C MET A 32 11.66 3.86 0.65
N GLU A 33 11.46 5.05 1.23
CA GLU A 33 12.55 5.94 1.68
C GLU A 33 13.11 5.54 3.06
N GLY A 34 12.42 4.63 3.77
CA GLY A 34 12.77 4.17 5.11
C GLY A 34 11.56 4.10 6.03
N GLU A 35 11.75 3.55 7.23
CA GLU A 35 10.73 3.52 8.26
C GLU A 35 10.25 4.93 8.65
N ALA A 36 8.98 5.05 9.00
CA ALA A 36 8.34 6.31 9.32
C ALA A 36 7.20 6.10 10.30
N ALA A 37 7.01 7.06 11.21
CA ALA A 37 5.83 7.08 12.06
C ALA A 37 4.59 7.43 11.23
N VAL A 38 3.42 6.92 11.62
CA VAL A 38 2.14 7.17 10.90
C VAL A 38 1.84 8.67 10.75
N GLY A 39 2.21 9.49 11.74
CA GLY A 39 2.06 10.95 11.66
C GLY A 39 2.94 11.60 10.58
N GLU A 40 4.16 11.08 10.38
CA GLU A 40 5.08 11.56 9.33
C GLU A 40 4.57 11.15 7.95
N ILE A 41 4.03 9.93 7.82
CA ILE A 41 3.39 9.47 6.59
C ILE A 41 2.18 10.36 6.27
N ALA A 42 1.31 10.59 7.24
CA ALA A 42 0.12 11.45 7.10
C ALA A 42 0.48 12.87 6.65
N ALA A 43 1.51 13.48 7.26
CA ALA A 43 2.03 14.77 6.85
C ALA A 43 2.57 14.76 5.42
N ALA A 44 3.32 13.72 5.03
CA ALA A 44 3.94 13.59 3.71
C ALA A 44 2.93 13.34 2.58
N VAL A 45 1.82 12.63 2.85
CA VAL A 45 0.75 12.37 1.87
C VAL A 45 -0.39 13.40 1.90
N GLY A 46 -0.32 14.40 2.78
CA GLY A 46 -1.36 15.44 2.90
C GLY A 46 -2.70 14.91 3.38
N GLN A 47 -2.71 13.80 4.10
CA GLN A 47 -3.90 13.15 4.63
C GLN A 47 -3.91 13.21 6.16
N THR A 48 -5.07 13.07 6.78
CA THR A 48 -5.16 12.92 8.23
C THR A 48 -4.74 11.51 8.66
N GLN A 49 -4.20 11.36 9.86
CA GLN A 49 -3.78 10.06 10.41
C GLN A 49 -4.87 8.96 10.32
N PRO A 50 -6.17 9.23 10.59
CA PRO A 50 -7.23 8.23 10.40
C PRO A 50 -7.43 7.76 8.96
N ASN A 51 -7.04 8.57 7.97
CA ASN A 51 -7.14 8.21 6.56
C ASN A 51 -5.93 7.40 6.07
N VAL A 52 -4.81 7.47 6.79
CA VAL A 52 -3.58 6.73 6.48
C VAL A 52 -3.53 5.36 7.16
N SER A 53 -4.09 5.20 8.36
CA SER A 53 -4.01 3.95 9.15
C SER A 53 -5.14 2.94 8.90
N ARG A 54 -6.11 3.26 8.04
CA ARG A 54 -7.22 2.35 7.69
C ARG A 54 -6.78 1.23 6.77
#